data_AF-A0A3A0D3C6-F1
#
_entry.id   AF-A0A3A0D3C6-F1
#
_cell.length_a   1.000
_cell.length_b   1.000
_cell.length_c   1.000
_cell.angle_alpha   90.00
_cell.angle_beta   90.00
_cell.angle_gamma   90.00
#
_symmetry.space_group_name_H-M   'P 1'
#
loop_
_entity.id
_entity.type
_entity.pdbx_description
1 polymer ?
#
loop_
_entity_poly.entity_id
_entity_poly.type
_entity_poly.pdbx_seq_one_letter_code
_entity_poly.pdbx_strand_id
1 'polypeptide(L)'
;GDHAYVLGPGRFNEEAFRTLDLAIDVAGKKGVRLIIPLVDNWKWHGGRGEYAAFRGKQPDDFWTDEQLIADFEQTVRHVLTRVNTRTGVAYRDDPAILGWETGNELDSPPAWTRRIAALVKQLDPNHLVIDGNSLHGVPVHSLHDPNIDVITTHHYPDASRSSFVPAILAARRQAAGKKPYFVGEFGFTTADEIARVYDAVIQHGVSGALLWSLRYHHRDGGFYWHSEPSGGRLYKAYHWPGFSSGEAYEERRVMALTRAKAFEIRGLAPPPLAPPAAPVLLPIDDVAAISWQGSAGATDYLVERAEDAGGPWRVVADGVDDAAVQYRPLFNDASAQPGRNYYYRVAARNGAGVSAPSNVVGPIAVASYALVDQCRDLSKLAAYDGAVEPVRGDARQRREDEHRLALAAGASITYEASEPIDGWTAVVFRGDGAPEAAAAYSTDGRRFQPVRLAQRSSGRDGQDYGYLEQVQLSDERPPAGARYLRITAAPREDSQTPSPPLEVSWIEISYGDGGARPKRKGG
;
A
#
# COMPACT_ATOMS: atom_id res chain seq x y z
N GLY A 1 8.84 0.26 -16.15
CA GLY A 1 9.64 0.02 -14.94
C GLY A 1 9.84 -1.47 -14.74
N ASP A 2 10.65 -1.85 -13.75
CA ASP A 2 11.10 -3.23 -13.51
C ASP A 2 9.97 -4.23 -13.19
N HIS A 3 8.74 -3.73 -12.95
CA HIS A 3 7.56 -4.51 -12.58
C HIS A 3 6.52 -4.69 -13.69
N ALA A 4 6.74 -4.14 -14.88
CA ALA A 4 5.80 -4.30 -16.00
C ALA A 4 5.93 -5.70 -16.62
N TYR A 5 4.84 -6.46 -16.72
CA TYR A 5 4.82 -7.80 -17.34
C TYR A 5 4.95 -7.73 -18.87
N VAL A 6 4.30 -6.73 -19.49
CA VAL A 6 4.30 -6.50 -20.94
C VAL A 6 5.10 -5.23 -21.20
N LEU A 7 6.19 -5.34 -21.96
CA LEU A 7 7.09 -4.23 -22.31
C LEU A 7 6.77 -3.64 -23.69
N GLY A 8 5.81 -4.25 -24.38
CA GLY A 8 5.37 -3.95 -25.73
C GLY A 8 4.77 -5.19 -26.38
N PRO A 9 4.16 -5.07 -27.57
CA PRO A 9 3.58 -6.20 -28.29
C PRO A 9 4.58 -7.35 -28.47
N GLY A 10 4.23 -8.54 -27.97
CA GLY A 10 5.07 -9.74 -28.03
C GLY A 10 6.37 -9.69 -27.20
N ARG A 11 6.56 -8.65 -26.37
CA ARG A 11 7.76 -8.46 -25.53
C ARG A 11 7.37 -8.54 -24.06
N PHE A 12 7.89 -9.55 -23.36
CA PHE A 12 7.52 -9.87 -21.98
C PHE A 12 8.71 -9.74 -21.04
N ASN A 13 8.43 -9.34 -19.79
CA ASN A 13 9.43 -9.21 -18.74
C ASN A 13 9.56 -10.53 -17.96
N GLU A 14 10.64 -11.25 -18.19
CA GLU A 14 10.91 -12.53 -17.53
C GLU A 14 11.02 -12.42 -16.00
N GLU A 15 11.55 -11.33 -15.46
CA GLU A 15 11.69 -11.15 -14.01
C GLU A 15 10.33 -10.97 -13.33
N ALA A 16 9.44 -10.18 -13.94
CA ALA A 16 8.06 -10.04 -13.47
C ALA A 16 7.34 -11.40 -13.51
N PHE A 17 7.47 -12.16 -14.60
CA PHE A 17 6.85 -13.47 -14.70
C PHE A 17 7.42 -14.52 -13.74
N ARG A 18 8.70 -14.48 -13.38
CA ARG A 18 9.27 -15.32 -12.29
C ARG A 18 8.69 -14.99 -10.92
N THR A 19 8.24 -13.76 -10.73
CA THR A 19 7.52 -13.36 -9.51
C THR A 19 6.12 -14.00 -9.48
N LEU A 20 5.41 -14.01 -10.62
CA LEU A 20 4.14 -14.74 -10.75
C LEU A 20 4.32 -16.26 -10.60
N ASP A 21 5.40 -16.83 -11.15
CA ASP A 21 5.76 -18.25 -10.98
C ASP A 21 5.84 -18.63 -9.49
N LEU A 22 6.50 -17.77 -8.69
CA LEU A 22 6.59 -17.94 -7.24
C LEU A 22 5.22 -17.85 -6.57
N ALA A 23 4.38 -16.89 -6.95
CA ALA A 23 3.05 -16.73 -6.37
C ALA A 23 2.18 -17.98 -6.62
N ILE A 24 2.19 -18.53 -7.83
CA ILE A 24 1.45 -19.74 -8.20
C ILE A 24 1.98 -20.97 -7.45
N ASP A 25 3.31 -21.16 -7.39
CA ASP A 25 3.95 -22.26 -6.64
C ASP A 25 3.57 -22.21 -5.14
N VAL A 26 3.64 -21.02 -4.54
CA VAL A 26 3.25 -20.82 -3.14
C VAL A 26 1.75 -21.07 -2.94
N ALA A 27 0.89 -20.60 -3.83
CA ALA A 27 -0.55 -20.84 -3.76
C ALA A 27 -0.86 -22.35 -3.77
N GLY A 28 -0.24 -23.10 -4.68
CA GLY A 28 -0.33 -24.56 -4.75
C GLY A 28 0.09 -25.23 -3.44
N LYS A 29 1.26 -24.86 -2.90
CA LYS A 29 1.77 -25.38 -1.61
C LYS A 29 0.89 -25.03 -0.41
N LYS A 30 0.18 -23.91 -0.47
CA LYS A 30 -0.70 -23.42 0.61
C LYS A 30 -2.17 -23.83 0.42
N GLY A 31 -2.51 -24.51 -0.67
CA GLY A 31 -3.89 -24.88 -0.99
C GLY A 31 -4.79 -23.68 -1.29
N VAL A 32 -4.20 -22.57 -1.72
CA VAL A 32 -4.91 -21.37 -2.20
C VAL A 32 -5.14 -21.51 -3.70
N ARG A 33 -6.28 -21.03 -4.19
CA ARG A 33 -6.62 -21.00 -5.61
C ARG A 33 -6.61 -19.57 -6.13
N LEU A 34 -6.10 -19.36 -7.34
CA LEU A 34 -5.92 -18.04 -7.94
C LEU A 34 -6.90 -17.80 -9.09
N ILE A 35 -7.55 -16.64 -9.11
CA ILE A 35 -8.19 -16.09 -10.31
C ILE A 35 -7.23 -15.06 -10.87
N ILE A 36 -6.92 -15.15 -12.17
CA ILE A 36 -5.95 -14.26 -12.82
C ILE A 36 -6.65 -13.45 -13.92
N PRO A 37 -6.92 -12.16 -13.69
CA PRO A 37 -7.35 -11.23 -14.74
C PRO A 37 -6.23 -10.99 -15.76
N LEU A 38 -6.56 -11.07 -17.04
CA LEU A 38 -5.58 -11.02 -18.13
C LEU A 38 -5.24 -9.58 -18.58
N VAL A 39 -6.12 -8.61 -18.30
CA VAL A 39 -5.92 -7.17 -18.57
C VAL A 39 -6.74 -6.35 -17.57
N ASP A 40 -6.46 -5.07 -17.45
CA ASP A 40 -7.25 -4.12 -16.65
C ASP A 40 -7.96 -3.11 -17.56
N ASN A 41 -9.21 -2.77 -17.23
CA ASN A 41 -9.92 -1.66 -17.88
C ASN A 41 -9.30 -0.31 -17.51
N TRP A 42 -8.77 -0.21 -16.30
CA TRP A 42 -8.16 1.01 -15.77
C TRP A 42 -6.69 1.10 -16.10
N LYS A 43 -6.11 2.29 -15.88
CA LYS A 43 -4.67 2.52 -16.04
C LYS A 43 -3.81 1.96 -14.91
N TRP A 44 -4.41 1.33 -13.89
CA TRP A 44 -3.66 0.75 -12.78
C TRP A 44 -2.79 -0.41 -13.31
N HIS A 45 -1.47 -0.22 -13.25
CA HIS A 45 -0.48 -1.08 -13.92
C HIS A 45 -0.60 -1.14 -15.46
N GLY A 46 -1.11 -0.07 -16.09
CA GLY A 46 -1.17 0.10 -17.56
C GLY A 46 -2.57 -0.17 -18.14
N GLY A 47 -2.97 -1.44 -18.21
CA GLY A 47 -4.28 -1.85 -18.73
C GLY A 47 -4.48 -1.61 -20.24
N ARG A 48 -5.74 -1.53 -20.67
CA ARG A 48 -6.11 -1.36 -22.10
C ARG A 48 -5.51 -0.12 -22.77
N GLY A 49 -5.34 0.96 -22.01
CA GLY A 49 -4.76 2.21 -22.50
C GLY A 49 -3.30 2.05 -22.92
N GLU A 50 -2.53 1.22 -22.21
CA GLU A 50 -1.12 0.97 -22.52
C GLU A 50 -0.96 0.18 -23.83
N TYR A 51 -1.83 -0.80 -24.08
CA TYR A 51 -1.85 -1.52 -25.36
C TYR A 51 -2.10 -0.57 -26.54
N ALA A 52 -3.07 0.34 -26.40
CA ALA A 52 -3.34 1.36 -27.40
C ALA A 52 -2.14 2.30 -27.59
N ALA A 53 -1.50 2.73 -26.49
CA ALA A 53 -0.33 3.62 -26.52
C ALA A 53 0.86 3.01 -27.28
N PHE A 54 1.12 1.70 -27.16
CA PHE A 54 2.17 1.02 -27.95
C PHE A 54 2.01 1.15 -29.46
N ARG A 55 0.79 1.45 -29.94
CA ARG A 55 0.47 1.64 -31.36
C ARG A 55 0.08 3.08 -31.70
N GLY A 56 0.18 4.03 -30.76
CA GLY A 56 -0.25 5.41 -30.95
C GLY A 56 -1.76 5.55 -31.18
N LYS A 57 -2.56 4.65 -30.60
CA LYS A 57 -4.03 4.59 -30.73
C LYS A 57 -4.73 5.10 -29.48
N GLN A 58 -6.04 5.31 -29.56
CA GLN A 58 -6.85 5.73 -28.41
C GLN A 58 -7.21 4.53 -27.53
N PRO A 59 -7.36 4.70 -26.21
CA PRO A 59 -7.64 3.59 -25.29
C PRO A 59 -8.85 2.72 -25.69
N ASP A 60 -9.92 3.32 -26.22
CA ASP A 60 -11.15 2.61 -26.59
C ASP A 60 -11.00 1.79 -27.89
N ASP A 61 -9.97 2.07 -28.71
CA ASP A 61 -9.65 1.27 -29.89
C ASP A 61 -9.26 -0.16 -29.52
N PHE A 62 -8.80 -0.41 -28.29
CA PHE A 62 -8.44 -1.74 -27.77
C PHE A 62 -9.53 -2.81 -28.00
N TRP A 63 -10.79 -2.39 -28.00
CA TRP A 63 -11.94 -3.27 -28.10
C TRP A 63 -12.28 -3.71 -29.52
N THR A 64 -11.87 -2.95 -30.54
CA THR A 64 -12.37 -3.09 -31.91
C THR A 64 -11.26 -3.15 -32.95
N ASP A 65 -10.08 -2.60 -32.66
CA ASP A 65 -8.95 -2.61 -33.57
C ASP A 65 -8.26 -3.98 -33.61
N GLU A 66 -8.25 -4.61 -34.79
CA GLU A 66 -7.71 -5.96 -34.99
C GLU A 66 -6.23 -6.10 -34.61
N GLN A 67 -5.43 -5.03 -34.76
CA GLN A 67 -4.01 -5.08 -34.38
C GLN A 67 -3.85 -5.09 -32.86
N LEU A 68 -4.64 -4.28 -32.13
CA LEU A 68 -4.61 -4.26 -30.67
C LEU A 68 -5.13 -5.58 -30.08
N ILE A 69 -6.22 -6.12 -30.64
CA ILE A 69 -6.73 -7.42 -30.24
C ILE A 69 -5.67 -8.51 -30.48
N ALA A 70 -5.02 -8.54 -31.64
CA ALA A 70 -3.97 -9.50 -31.93
C ALA A 70 -2.74 -9.37 -31.00
N ASP A 71 -2.36 -8.15 -30.61
CA ASP A 71 -1.29 -7.90 -29.65
C ASP A 71 -1.66 -8.42 -28.24
N PHE A 72 -2.92 -8.25 -27.83
CA PHE A 72 -3.41 -8.81 -26.57
C PHE A 72 -3.49 -10.34 -26.63
N GLU A 73 -3.97 -10.93 -27.72
CA GLU A 73 -4.01 -12.39 -27.87
C GLU A 73 -2.60 -13.03 -27.82
N GLN A 74 -1.54 -12.32 -28.25
CA GLN A 74 -0.16 -12.78 -28.03
C GLN A 74 0.19 -12.87 -26.54
N THR A 75 -0.30 -11.93 -25.74
CA THR A 75 -0.15 -11.94 -24.28
C THR A 75 -0.89 -13.12 -23.67
N VAL A 76 -2.15 -13.36 -24.07
CA VAL A 76 -2.92 -14.53 -23.63
C VAL A 76 -2.17 -15.83 -23.93
N ARG A 77 -1.65 -15.99 -25.16
CA ARG A 77 -0.85 -17.17 -25.53
C ARG A 77 0.40 -17.30 -24.68
N HIS A 78 1.13 -16.22 -24.43
CA HIS A 78 2.33 -16.24 -23.62
C HIS A 78 2.04 -16.66 -22.17
N VAL A 79 1.03 -16.06 -21.54
CA VAL A 79 0.67 -16.33 -20.14
C VAL A 79 0.21 -17.77 -19.97
N LEU A 80 -0.78 -18.23 -20.75
CA LEU A 80 -1.39 -19.55 -20.55
C LEU A 80 -0.41 -20.70 -20.86
N THR A 81 0.49 -20.51 -21.82
CA THR A 81 1.47 -21.53 -22.22
C THR A 81 2.81 -21.43 -21.49
N ARG A 82 2.99 -20.42 -20.62
CA ARG A 82 4.21 -20.27 -19.82
C ARG A 82 4.41 -21.51 -18.96
N VAL A 83 5.63 -22.06 -18.99
CA VAL A 83 6.09 -23.07 -18.05
C VAL A 83 6.67 -22.39 -16.83
N ASN A 84 6.07 -22.64 -15.67
CA ASN A 84 6.52 -22.09 -14.40
C ASN A 84 7.96 -22.52 -14.12
N THR A 85 8.86 -21.56 -13.93
CA THR A 85 10.30 -21.84 -13.75
C THR A 85 10.64 -22.55 -12.43
N ARG A 86 9.71 -22.61 -11.47
CA ARG A 86 9.89 -23.27 -10.17
C ARG A 86 9.30 -24.67 -10.13
N THR A 87 8.17 -24.88 -10.79
CA THR A 87 7.44 -26.17 -10.73
C THR A 87 7.65 -27.01 -12.00
N GLY A 88 8.05 -26.40 -13.11
CA GLY A 88 8.13 -27.06 -14.42
C GLY A 88 6.76 -27.35 -15.05
N VAL A 89 5.67 -26.86 -14.47
CA VAL A 89 4.29 -27.06 -14.94
C VAL A 89 3.85 -25.85 -15.77
N ALA A 90 3.20 -26.08 -16.91
CA ALA A 90 2.60 -24.99 -17.68
C ALA A 90 1.41 -24.40 -16.93
N TYR A 91 1.21 -23.08 -16.98
CA TYR A 91 0.12 -22.42 -16.25
C TYR A 91 -1.25 -23.03 -16.57
N ARG A 92 -1.52 -23.33 -17.84
CA ARG A 92 -2.75 -24.03 -18.26
C ARG A 92 -2.97 -25.42 -17.67
N ASP A 93 -1.94 -26.01 -17.07
CA ASP A 93 -1.96 -27.34 -16.46
C ASP A 93 -1.79 -27.27 -14.93
N ASP A 94 -1.66 -26.07 -14.33
CA ASP A 94 -1.38 -25.89 -12.91
C ASP A 94 -2.67 -25.70 -12.07
N PRO A 95 -3.06 -26.69 -11.24
CA PRO A 95 -4.31 -26.65 -10.48
C PRO A 95 -4.32 -25.61 -9.35
N ALA A 96 -3.22 -24.88 -9.10
CA ALA A 96 -3.25 -23.71 -8.23
C ALA A 96 -4.08 -22.56 -8.83
N ILE A 97 -4.26 -22.54 -10.15
CA ILE A 97 -5.14 -21.58 -10.84
C ILE A 97 -6.57 -22.14 -10.80
N LEU A 98 -7.54 -21.30 -10.41
CA LEU A 98 -8.97 -21.63 -10.47
C LEU A 98 -9.52 -21.35 -11.87
N GLY A 99 -9.15 -20.20 -12.43
CA GLY A 99 -9.67 -19.72 -13.68
C GLY A 99 -9.00 -18.44 -14.17
N TRP A 100 -9.18 -18.19 -15.46
CA TRP A 100 -8.77 -16.99 -16.15
C TRP A 100 -9.94 -16.03 -16.22
N GLU A 101 -9.72 -14.78 -15.82
CA GLU A 101 -10.70 -13.73 -16.02
C GLU A 101 -10.29 -12.90 -17.24
N THR A 102 -11.23 -12.65 -18.16
CA THR A 102 -10.93 -11.95 -19.43
C THR A 102 -10.28 -10.58 -19.19
N GLY A 103 -10.56 -9.97 -18.04
CA GLY A 103 -9.85 -8.83 -17.47
C GLY A 103 -10.60 -8.24 -16.29
N ASN A 104 -10.05 -7.22 -15.64
CA ASN A 104 -10.69 -6.54 -14.53
C ASN A 104 -11.65 -5.43 -15.02
N GLU A 105 -12.91 -5.48 -14.56
CA GLU A 105 -13.93 -4.42 -14.74
C GLU A 105 -14.11 -3.93 -16.18
N LEU A 106 -14.18 -4.87 -17.13
CA LEU A 106 -14.16 -4.55 -18.55
C LEU A 106 -15.46 -3.90 -19.06
N ASP A 107 -15.32 -2.83 -19.83
CA ASP A 107 -16.38 -2.24 -20.66
C ASP A 107 -16.31 -2.76 -22.10
N SER A 108 -16.09 -4.07 -22.26
CA SER A 108 -15.86 -4.70 -23.56
C SER A 108 -17.16 -4.99 -24.34
N PRO A 109 -17.15 -4.87 -25.68
CA PRO A 109 -18.23 -5.38 -26.52
C PRO A 109 -18.37 -6.91 -26.42
N PRO A 110 -19.59 -7.48 -26.50
CA PRO A 110 -19.80 -8.93 -26.43
C PRO A 110 -18.99 -9.76 -27.43
N ALA A 111 -18.73 -9.20 -28.63
CA ALA A 111 -17.92 -9.87 -29.65
C ALA A 111 -16.46 -10.03 -29.24
N TRP A 112 -15.89 -9.04 -28.54
CA TRP A 112 -14.54 -9.09 -28.01
C TRP A 112 -14.43 -10.16 -26.92
N THR A 113 -15.36 -10.15 -25.94
CA THR A 113 -15.39 -11.14 -24.86
C THR A 113 -15.48 -12.56 -25.41
N ARG A 114 -16.37 -12.81 -26.37
CA ARG A 114 -16.49 -14.12 -27.03
C ARG A 114 -15.20 -14.58 -27.69
N ARG A 115 -14.53 -13.67 -28.41
CA ARG A 115 -13.28 -13.98 -29.13
C ARG A 115 -12.17 -14.37 -28.16
N ILE A 116 -11.97 -13.58 -27.11
CA ILE A 116 -10.93 -13.85 -26.10
C ILE A 116 -11.24 -15.11 -25.29
N ALA A 117 -12.49 -15.29 -24.85
CA ALA A 117 -12.90 -16.48 -24.11
C ALA A 117 -12.71 -17.76 -24.95
N ALA A 118 -13.06 -17.74 -26.25
CA ALA A 118 -12.83 -18.86 -27.15
C ALA A 118 -11.33 -19.19 -27.31
N LEU A 119 -10.47 -18.18 -27.42
CA LEU A 119 -9.01 -18.37 -27.46
C LEU A 119 -8.49 -19.00 -26.17
N VAL A 120 -8.94 -18.51 -25.00
CA VAL A 120 -8.56 -19.07 -23.70
C VAL A 120 -8.94 -20.55 -23.63
N LYS A 121 -10.20 -20.91 -23.94
CA LYS A 121 -10.66 -22.31 -23.97
C LYS A 121 -9.93 -23.19 -24.97
N GLN A 122 -9.50 -22.63 -26.11
CA GLN A 122 -8.68 -23.36 -27.08
C GLN A 122 -7.29 -23.69 -26.54
N LEU A 123 -6.67 -22.76 -25.81
CA LEU A 123 -5.32 -22.91 -25.26
C LEU A 123 -5.29 -23.75 -23.98
N ASP A 124 -6.36 -23.65 -23.20
CA ASP A 124 -6.53 -24.22 -21.88
C ASP A 124 -7.96 -24.78 -21.71
N PRO A 125 -8.13 -26.10 -21.92
CA PRO A 125 -9.41 -26.76 -21.70
C PRO A 125 -9.66 -27.14 -20.22
N ASN A 126 -8.69 -26.92 -19.31
CA ASN A 126 -8.73 -27.37 -17.93
C ASN A 126 -9.36 -26.34 -17.00
N HIS A 127 -9.02 -25.06 -17.16
CA HIS A 127 -9.41 -23.99 -16.25
C HIS A 127 -10.76 -23.34 -16.59
N LEU A 128 -11.37 -22.75 -15.56
CA LEU A 128 -12.57 -21.93 -15.71
C LEU A 128 -12.25 -20.62 -16.44
N VAL A 129 -13.21 -20.09 -17.19
CA VAL A 129 -13.16 -18.76 -17.79
C VAL A 129 -14.26 -17.90 -17.19
N ILE A 130 -13.85 -16.76 -16.67
CA ILE A 130 -14.69 -15.77 -15.98
C ILE A 130 -14.77 -14.52 -16.87
N ASP A 131 -15.97 -14.00 -17.05
CA ASP A 131 -16.15 -12.73 -17.75
C ASP A 131 -15.88 -11.55 -16.83
N GLY A 132 -14.94 -10.70 -17.21
CA GLY A 132 -14.51 -9.50 -16.51
C GLY A 132 -15.46 -8.31 -16.54
N ASN A 133 -16.57 -8.38 -17.30
CA ASN A 133 -17.57 -7.30 -17.31
C ASN A 133 -18.44 -7.36 -16.04
N SER A 134 -17.94 -6.78 -14.96
CA SER A 134 -18.45 -7.02 -13.60
C SER A 134 -19.15 -5.82 -12.94
N LEU A 135 -18.97 -4.59 -13.43
CA LEU A 135 -19.52 -3.37 -12.81
C LEU A 135 -21.01 -3.13 -13.10
N HIS A 136 -21.51 -3.61 -14.24
CA HIS A 136 -22.84 -3.26 -14.76
C HIS A 136 -23.92 -4.31 -14.50
N GLY A 137 -23.70 -5.17 -13.51
CA GLY A 137 -24.54 -6.34 -13.23
C GLY A 137 -24.19 -7.52 -14.14
N VAL A 138 -25.13 -8.46 -14.32
CA VAL A 138 -24.86 -9.70 -15.07
C VAL A 138 -24.86 -9.44 -16.58
N PRO A 139 -23.75 -9.73 -17.30
CA PRO A 139 -23.73 -9.65 -18.76
C PRO A 139 -24.60 -10.75 -19.36
N VAL A 140 -25.78 -10.39 -19.87
CA VAL A 140 -26.76 -11.37 -20.38
C VAL A 140 -26.19 -12.23 -21.51
N HIS A 141 -25.34 -11.66 -22.37
CA HIS A 141 -24.68 -12.40 -23.45
C HIS A 141 -23.76 -13.50 -22.90
N SER A 142 -23.08 -13.25 -21.78
CA SER A 142 -22.17 -14.20 -21.14
C SER A 142 -22.91 -15.34 -20.46
N LEU A 143 -24.20 -15.21 -20.14
CA LEU A 143 -25.01 -16.35 -19.69
C LEU A 143 -25.22 -17.41 -20.77
N HIS A 144 -25.09 -17.04 -22.04
CA HIS A 144 -25.35 -17.90 -23.19
C HIS A 144 -24.08 -18.24 -24.00
N ASP A 145 -22.94 -17.65 -23.68
CA ASP A 145 -21.68 -17.96 -24.36
C ASP A 145 -21.10 -19.30 -23.87
N PRO A 146 -20.86 -20.30 -24.73
CA PRO A 146 -20.33 -21.59 -24.30
C PRO A 146 -18.88 -21.54 -23.79
N ASN A 147 -18.14 -20.46 -24.03
CA ASN A 147 -16.73 -20.34 -23.62
C ASN A 147 -16.55 -19.67 -22.25
N ILE A 148 -17.61 -19.12 -21.67
CA ILE A 148 -17.61 -18.56 -20.31
C ILE A 148 -18.17 -19.61 -19.36
N ASP A 149 -17.54 -19.87 -18.23
CA ASP A 149 -18.05 -20.84 -17.26
C ASP A 149 -18.74 -20.17 -16.08
N VAL A 150 -18.24 -19.01 -15.65
CA VAL A 150 -18.63 -18.36 -14.39
C VAL A 150 -18.95 -16.89 -14.61
N ILE A 151 -19.97 -16.40 -13.88
CA ILE A 151 -20.36 -15.00 -13.85
C ILE A 151 -19.86 -14.36 -12.55
N THR A 152 -19.41 -13.11 -12.65
CA THR A 152 -19.00 -12.29 -11.51
C THR A 152 -19.66 -10.90 -11.58
N THR A 153 -19.73 -10.21 -10.44
CA THR A 153 -20.17 -8.81 -10.34
C THR A 153 -19.40 -8.10 -9.23
N HIS A 154 -19.12 -6.81 -9.40
CA HIS A 154 -18.45 -5.94 -8.43
C HIS A 154 -19.44 -4.96 -7.80
N HIS A 155 -19.26 -4.63 -6.52
CA HIS A 155 -20.19 -3.79 -5.76
C HIS A 155 -19.46 -2.76 -4.89
N TYR A 156 -19.50 -1.51 -5.31
CA TYR A 156 -18.96 -0.37 -4.57
C TYR A 156 -20.03 0.68 -4.31
N PRO A 157 -19.87 1.53 -3.28
CA PRO A 157 -20.81 2.59 -2.99
C PRO A 157 -20.96 3.55 -4.18
N ASP A 158 -22.20 3.91 -4.50
CA ASP A 158 -22.54 5.03 -5.37
C ASP A 158 -23.61 5.88 -4.68
N ALA A 159 -23.84 7.10 -5.17
CA ALA A 159 -24.79 8.04 -4.57
C ALA A 159 -26.25 7.53 -4.52
N SER A 160 -26.56 6.44 -5.23
CA SER A 160 -27.90 5.88 -5.40
C SER A 160 -28.14 4.56 -4.66
N ARG A 161 -27.10 3.90 -4.13
CA ARG A 161 -27.18 2.57 -3.52
C ARG A 161 -26.72 2.59 -2.07
N SER A 162 -27.67 2.37 -1.16
CA SER A 162 -27.40 2.20 0.28
C SER A 162 -27.09 0.74 0.68
N SER A 163 -27.34 -0.23 -0.19
CA SER A 163 -27.04 -1.65 0.03
C SER A 163 -26.73 -2.40 -1.26
N PHE A 164 -25.82 -3.38 -1.18
CA PHE A 164 -25.38 -4.23 -2.29
C PHE A 164 -26.24 -5.50 -2.44
N VAL A 165 -26.88 -5.94 -1.35
CA VAL A 165 -27.64 -7.20 -1.30
C VAL A 165 -28.71 -7.31 -2.39
N PRO A 166 -29.55 -6.29 -2.67
CA PRO A 166 -30.58 -6.41 -3.72
C PRO A 166 -30.00 -6.71 -5.11
N ALA A 167 -28.86 -6.09 -5.45
CA ALA A 167 -28.18 -6.31 -6.72
C ALA A 167 -27.56 -7.71 -6.80
N ILE A 168 -26.93 -8.18 -5.72
CA ILE A 168 -26.38 -9.54 -5.60
C ILE A 168 -27.49 -10.59 -5.79
N LEU A 169 -28.65 -10.42 -5.14
CA LEU A 169 -29.77 -11.34 -5.28
C LEU A 169 -30.38 -11.31 -6.69
N ALA A 170 -30.40 -10.14 -7.34
CA ALA A 170 -30.82 -10.02 -8.74
C ALA A 170 -29.87 -10.78 -9.66
N ALA A 171 -28.56 -10.62 -9.49
CA ALA A 171 -27.54 -11.35 -10.25
C ALA A 171 -27.67 -12.87 -10.04
N ARG A 172 -27.83 -13.31 -8.78
CA ARG A 172 -28.04 -14.73 -8.44
C ARG A 172 -29.26 -15.33 -9.11
N ARG A 173 -30.38 -14.58 -9.20
CA ARG A 173 -31.60 -15.01 -9.90
C ARG A 173 -31.37 -15.12 -11.42
N GLN A 174 -30.65 -14.18 -12.02
CA GLN A 174 -30.39 -14.19 -13.47
C GLN A 174 -29.48 -15.36 -13.90
N ALA A 175 -28.47 -15.67 -13.09
CA ALA A 175 -27.53 -16.77 -13.35
C ALA A 175 -28.08 -18.16 -12.95
N ALA A 176 -29.15 -18.21 -12.16
CA ALA A 176 -29.72 -19.45 -11.64
C ALA A 176 -30.03 -20.46 -12.74
N GLY A 177 -29.55 -21.70 -12.58
CA GLY A 177 -29.75 -22.79 -13.53
C GLY A 177 -28.99 -22.64 -14.85
N LYS A 178 -28.16 -21.59 -15.00
CA LYS A 178 -27.36 -21.33 -16.20
C LYS A 178 -25.87 -21.48 -15.91
N LYS A 179 -25.34 -20.70 -14.97
CA LYS A 179 -23.90 -20.66 -14.63
C LYS A 179 -23.68 -20.36 -13.14
N PRO A 180 -22.58 -20.85 -12.53
CA PRO A 180 -22.14 -20.38 -11.22
C PRO A 180 -21.95 -18.87 -11.18
N TYR A 181 -22.23 -18.28 -10.01
CA TYR A 181 -22.12 -16.84 -9.77
C TYR A 181 -21.44 -16.58 -8.44
N PHE A 182 -20.48 -15.66 -8.41
CA PHE A 182 -19.85 -15.15 -7.19
C PHE A 182 -19.75 -13.63 -7.20
N VAL A 183 -19.57 -13.04 -6.03
CA VAL A 183 -19.29 -11.60 -5.89
C VAL A 183 -17.78 -11.39 -6.03
N GLY A 184 -17.35 -10.84 -7.15
CA GLY A 184 -15.93 -10.72 -7.51
C GLY A 184 -15.19 -9.66 -6.73
N GLU A 185 -15.86 -8.55 -6.44
CA GLU A 185 -15.35 -7.51 -5.56
C GLU A 185 -16.51 -6.84 -4.83
N PHE A 186 -16.27 -6.46 -3.59
CA PHE A 186 -17.13 -5.54 -2.86
C PHE A 186 -16.34 -4.87 -1.74
N GLY A 187 -16.74 -3.68 -1.31
CA GLY A 187 -16.02 -2.98 -0.25
C GLY A 187 -16.49 -1.55 -0.01
N PHE A 188 -15.63 -0.79 0.67
CA PHE A 188 -15.80 0.64 1.00
C PHE A 188 -17.11 0.99 1.71
N THR A 189 -17.57 0.07 2.54
CA THR A 189 -18.81 0.20 3.29
C THR A 189 -18.61 -0.30 4.71
N THR A 190 -19.58 0.00 5.57
CA THR A 190 -19.57 -0.39 6.99
C THR A 190 -19.43 -1.90 7.17
N ALA A 191 -18.89 -2.33 8.31
CA ALA A 191 -18.79 -3.75 8.63
C ALA A 191 -20.16 -4.45 8.66
N ASP A 192 -21.24 -3.73 8.98
CA ASP A 192 -22.61 -4.26 8.97
C ASP A 192 -23.12 -4.58 7.56
N GLU A 193 -22.84 -3.73 6.57
CA GLU A 193 -23.19 -4.04 5.18
C GLU A 193 -22.35 -5.19 4.64
N ILE A 194 -21.05 -5.26 4.99
CA ILE A 194 -20.19 -6.40 4.66
C ILE A 194 -20.77 -7.70 5.25
N ALA A 195 -21.24 -7.68 6.50
CA ALA A 195 -21.90 -8.83 7.12
C ALA A 195 -23.15 -9.25 6.35
N ARG A 196 -24.00 -8.29 5.97
CA ARG A 196 -25.21 -8.55 5.17
C ARG A 196 -24.90 -9.17 3.80
N VAL A 197 -23.82 -8.74 3.15
CA VAL A 197 -23.35 -9.36 1.90
C VAL A 197 -22.99 -10.83 2.13
N TYR A 198 -22.17 -11.12 3.14
CA TYR A 198 -21.80 -12.51 3.45
C TYR A 198 -23.01 -13.37 3.85
N ASP A 199 -23.94 -12.83 4.63
CA ASP A 199 -25.17 -13.54 4.99
C ASP A 199 -26.01 -13.86 3.76
N ALA A 200 -26.14 -12.92 2.82
CA ALA A 200 -26.85 -13.16 1.55
C ALA A 200 -26.16 -14.25 0.71
N VAL A 201 -24.82 -14.27 0.68
CA VAL A 201 -24.04 -15.31 -0.03
C VAL A 201 -24.37 -16.70 0.52
N ILE A 202 -24.35 -16.84 1.84
CA ILE A 202 -24.62 -18.11 2.54
C ILE A 202 -26.09 -18.53 2.35
N GLN A 203 -27.03 -17.63 2.63
CA GLN A 203 -28.47 -17.93 2.64
C GLN A 203 -29.04 -18.24 1.25
N HIS A 204 -28.46 -17.66 0.20
CA HIS A 204 -28.97 -17.79 -1.17
C HIS A 204 -28.08 -18.63 -2.10
N GLY A 205 -27.06 -19.28 -1.55
CA GLY A 205 -26.17 -20.16 -2.31
C GLY A 205 -25.50 -19.44 -3.48
N VAL A 206 -24.91 -18.28 -3.21
CA VAL A 206 -23.93 -17.65 -4.10
C VAL A 206 -22.59 -18.36 -3.84
N SER A 207 -21.79 -18.58 -4.89
CA SER A 207 -20.59 -19.44 -4.78
C SER A 207 -19.51 -18.88 -3.85
N GLY A 208 -19.50 -17.56 -3.63
CA GLY A 208 -18.54 -16.89 -2.74
C GLY A 208 -18.59 -15.37 -2.91
N ALA A 209 -17.76 -14.69 -2.12
CA ALA A 209 -17.54 -13.25 -2.22
C ALA A 209 -16.08 -12.90 -1.88
N LEU A 210 -15.48 -11.97 -2.62
CA LEU A 210 -14.12 -11.50 -2.39
C LEU A 210 -14.14 -10.02 -1.98
N LEU A 211 -13.66 -9.73 -0.77
CA LEU A 211 -13.58 -8.39 -0.23
C LEU A 211 -12.40 -7.63 -0.83
N TRP A 212 -12.64 -6.42 -1.34
CA TRP A 212 -11.61 -5.52 -1.80
C TRP A 212 -11.14 -4.59 -0.66
N SER A 213 -9.85 -4.51 -0.33
CA SER A 213 -8.75 -5.40 -0.76
C SER A 213 -7.80 -5.70 0.40
N LEU A 214 -7.10 -6.83 0.32
CA LEU A 214 -6.07 -7.23 1.29
C LEU A 214 -4.67 -6.90 0.74
N ARG A 215 -3.80 -6.29 1.56
CA ARG A 215 -2.39 -6.07 1.21
C ARG A 215 -1.45 -6.77 2.20
N TYR A 216 -0.26 -7.08 1.71
CA TYR A 216 0.77 -7.82 2.44
C TYR A 216 1.91 -6.89 2.87
N HIS A 217 2.71 -7.35 3.82
CA HIS A 217 3.85 -6.60 4.34
C HIS A 217 4.85 -6.24 3.24
N HIS A 218 5.38 -5.04 3.32
CA HIS A 218 6.44 -4.55 2.45
C HIS A 218 7.79 -5.15 2.86
N ARG A 219 8.66 -5.43 1.88
CA ARG A 219 9.98 -6.04 2.12
C ARG A 219 10.93 -5.19 2.98
N ASP A 220 10.70 -3.88 3.00
CA ASP A 220 11.47 -2.88 3.75
C ASP A 220 10.76 -2.42 5.04
N GLY A 221 9.66 -3.09 5.39
CA GLY A 221 8.87 -2.83 6.59
C GLY A 221 7.54 -2.13 6.34
N GLY A 222 6.58 -2.41 7.23
CA GLY A 222 5.19 -1.98 7.10
C GLY A 222 4.46 -2.75 6.01
N PHE A 223 3.55 -2.09 5.29
CA PHE A 223 2.68 -2.71 4.28
C PHE A 223 2.79 -2.01 2.92
N TYR A 224 2.43 -2.74 1.85
CA TYR A 224 2.02 -2.09 0.61
C TYR A 224 0.67 -1.41 0.81
N TRP A 225 0.62 -0.11 0.55
CA TRP A 225 -0.57 0.71 0.76
C TRP A 225 -1.37 0.94 -0.52
N HIS A 226 -2.67 1.10 -0.32
CA HIS A 226 -3.60 1.53 -1.35
C HIS A 226 -4.77 2.26 -0.68
N SER A 227 -4.85 3.58 -0.86
CA SER A 227 -5.99 4.39 -0.39
C SER A 227 -7.09 4.41 -1.43
N GLU A 228 -8.34 4.37 -0.99
CA GLU A 228 -9.52 4.11 -1.83
C GLU A 228 -10.34 5.38 -2.01
N PRO A 229 -10.19 6.13 -3.13
CA PRO A 229 -10.85 7.43 -3.29
C PRO A 229 -12.38 7.30 -3.33
N SER A 230 -12.88 6.22 -3.95
CA SER A 230 -14.31 5.89 -4.06
C SER A 230 -14.97 5.63 -2.70
N GLY A 231 -14.18 5.29 -1.68
CA GLY A 231 -14.63 5.15 -0.30
C GLY A 231 -14.65 6.47 0.49
N GLY A 232 -14.80 7.61 -0.18
CA GLY A 232 -14.78 8.92 0.46
C GLY A 232 -13.45 9.26 1.14
N ARG A 233 -12.35 8.63 0.68
CA ARG A 233 -10.99 8.78 1.23
C ARG A 233 -10.84 8.29 2.67
N LEU A 234 -11.82 7.52 3.17
CA LEU A 234 -11.78 6.89 4.49
C LEU A 234 -11.12 5.51 4.43
N TYR A 235 -11.52 4.70 3.46
CA TYR A 235 -11.09 3.30 3.35
C TYR A 235 -9.70 3.19 2.73
N LYS A 236 -9.00 2.16 3.19
CA LYS A 236 -7.70 1.75 2.70
C LYS A 236 -7.72 0.25 2.47
N ALA A 237 -6.67 -0.26 1.87
CA ALA A 237 -6.35 -1.68 1.95
C ALA A 237 -6.43 -2.19 3.39
N TYR A 238 -7.03 -3.36 3.54
CA TYR A 238 -7.05 -4.09 4.79
C TYR A 238 -5.77 -4.90 4.96
N HIS A 239 -5.43 -5.17 6.21
CA HIS A 239 -4.27 -5.95 6.62
C HIS A 239 -4.70 -7.05 7.58
N TRP A 240 -4.20 -8.27 7.39
CA TRP A 240 -4.55 -9.40 8.25
C TRP A 240 -3.70 -9.40 9.54
N PRO A 241 -4.30 -9.47 10.76
CA PRO A 241 -5.72 -9.62 11.09
C PRO A 241 -6.43 -8.30 11.43
N GLY A 242 -5.75 -7.18 11.24
CA GLY A 242 -6.22 -5.81 11.43
C GLY A 242 -5.42 -5.10 12.50
N PHE A 243 -5.21 -3.80 12.29
CA PHE A 243 -4.35 -2.94 13.10
C PHE A 243 -5.14 -1.79 13.71
N SER A 244 -4.58 -1.15 14.73
CA SER A 244 -5.22 -0.03 15.41
C SER A 244 -5.32 1.22 14.53
N SER A 245 -4.36 1.36 13.60
CA SER A 245 -4.36 2.40 12.57
C SER A 245 -5.55 2.31 11.61
N GLY A 246 -6.20 1.14 11.50
CA GLY A 246 -7.37 0.89 10.65
C GLY A 246 -8.74 1.07 11.31
N GLU A 247 -8.82 1.55 12.56
CA GLU A 247 -10.09 1.59 13.31
C GLU A 247 -11.13 2.54 12.72
N ALA A 248 -10.70 3.59 12.03
CA ALA A 248 -11.62 4.54 11.40
C ALA A 248 -12.53 3.89 10.33
N TYR A 249 -12.12 2.74 9.81
CA TYR A 249 -12.89 1.92 8.86
C TYR A 249 -13.08 0.47 9.37
N GLU A 250 -13.06 0.30 10.68
CA GLU A 250 -13.38 -0.96 11.38
C GLU A 250 -12.52 -2.17 10.93
N GLU A 251 -11.27 -1.96 10.51
CA GLU A 251 -10.41 -2.99 9.89
C GLU A 251 -10.40 -4.33 10.67
N ARG A 252 -10.15 -4.28 11.99
CA ARG A 252 -10.11 -5.48 12.84
C ARG A 252 -11.43 -6.25 12.81
N ARG A 253 -12.55 -5.53 12.87
CA ARG A 253 -13.89 -6.13 12.81
C ARG A 253 -14.13 -6.77 11.45
N VAL A 254 -13.81 -6.06 10.37
CA VAL A 254 -14.00 -6.53 8.99
C VAL A 254 -13.13 -7.77 8.70
N MET A 255 -11.88 -7.80 9.15
CA MET A 255 -10.99 -8.95 8.95
C MET A 255 -11.44 -10.17 9.77
N ALA A 256 -11.82 -9.99 11.03
CA ALA A 256 -12.37 -11.06 11.85
C ALA A 256 -13.66 -11.63 11.24
N LEU A 257 -14.57 -10.77 10.79
CA LEU A 257 -15.83 -11.12 10.13
C LEU A 257 -15.57 -11.89 8.83
N THR A 258 -14.74 -11.34 7.94
CA THR A 258 -14.38 -11.96 6.66
C THR A 258 -13.83 -13.37 6.86
N ARG A 259 -12.93 -13.55 7.83
CA ARG A 259 -12.42 -14.88 8.17
C ARG A 259 -13.54 -15.80 8.64
N ALA A 260 -14.36 -15.38 9.60
CA ALA A 260 -15.43 -16.22 10.12
C ALA A 260 -16.39 -16.66 9.00
N LYS A 261 -16.81 -15.72 8.14
CA LYS A 261 -17.71 -15.98 7.01
C LYS A 261 -17.10 -16.86 5.94
N ALA A 262 -15.80 -16.75 5.67
CA ALA A 262 -15.11 -17.66 4.74
C ALA A 262 -15.16 -19.13 5.18
N PHE A 263 -15.10 -19.40 6.49
CA PHE A 263 -15.29 -20.76 7.02
C PHE A 263 -16.76 -21.18 7.03
N GLU A 264 -17.67 -20.27 7.40
CA GLU A 264 -19.12 -20.52 7.44
C GLU A 264 -19.69 -20.87 6.05
N ILE A 265 -19.26 -20.17 4.99
CA ILE A 265 -19.62 -20.49 3.58
C ILE A 265 -19.32 -21.94 3.23
N ARG A 266 -18.30 -22.53 3.85
CA ARG A 266 -17.86 -23.91 3.64
C ARG A 266 -18.46 -24.90 4.65
N GLY A 267 -19.31 -24.45 5.57
CA GLY A 267 -19.83 -25.26 6.67
C GLY A 267 -18.75 -25.67 7.68
N LEU A 268 -17.69 -24.87 7.83
CA LEU A 268 -16.57 -25.14 8.72
C LEU A 268 -16.52 -24.14 9.88
N ALA A 269 -15.89 -24.54 10.98
CA ALA A 269 -15.49 -23.62 12.04
C ALA A 269 -14.09 -23.06 11.74
N PRO A 270 -13.83 -21.76 11.99
CA PRO A 270 -12.50 -21.21 11.87
C PRO A 270 -11.56 -21.82 12.93
N PRO A 271 -10.34 -22.25 12.57
CA PRO A 271 -9.38 -22.73 13.56
C PRO A 271 -8.99 -21.62 14.54
N PRO A 272 -8.44 -21.94 15.73
CA PRO A 272 -7.88 -20.91 16.59
C PRO A 272 -6.71 -20.20 15.90
N LEU A 273 -6.48 -18.94 16.28
CA LEU A 273 -5.28 -18.24 15.84
C LEU A 273 -4.06 -18.81 16.57
N ALA A 274 -2.94 -18.88 15.86
CA ALA A 274 -1.63 -19.15 16.44
C ALA A 274 -0.89 -17.83 16.70
N PRO A 275 0.07 -17.80 17.64
CA PRO A 275 1.04 -16.72 17.72
C PRO A 275 1.69 -16.49 16.34
N PRO A 276 2.04 -15.24 15.98
CA PRO A 276 2.70 -14.97 14.71
C PRO A 276 4.06 -15.68 14.61
N ALA A 277 4.58 -15.80 13.39
CA ALA A 277 5.99 -16.13 13.21
C ALA A 277 6.89 -14.99 13.73
N ALA A 278 8.17 -15.28 13.96
CA ALA A 278 9.13 -14.24 14.27
C ALA A 278 9.30 -13.29 13.07
N PRO A 279 9.34 -11.96 13.28
CA PRO A 279 9.66 -11.02 12.21
C PRO A 279 11.14 -11.12 11.85
N VAL A 280 11.53 -10.49 10.73
CA VAL A 280 12.94 -10.37 10.34
C VAL A 280 13.36 -8.91 10.53
N LEU A 281 14.23 -8.67 11.51
CA LEU A 281 14.77 -7.35 11.77
C LEU A 281 15.78 -6.99 10.67
N LEU A 282 15.56 -5.86 10.01
CA LEU A 282 16.42 -5.38 8.93
C LEU A 282 17.72 -4.79 9.50
N PRO A 283 18.77 -4.62 8.69
CA PRO A 283 19.97 -3.90 9.10
C PRO A 283 19.63 -2.51 9.66
N ILE A 284 20.30 -2.13 10.75
CA ILE A 284 20.11 -0.84 11.43
C ILE A 284 21.40 -0.05 11.25
N ASP A 285 21.33 1.04 10.49
CA ASP A 285 22.45 1.98 10.37
C ASP A 285 22.40 3.06 11.47
N ASP A 286 21.20 3.45 11.87
CA ASP A 286 20.93 4.47 12.88
C ASP A 286 19.72 4.06 13.73
N VAL A 287 19.82 4.25 15.05
CA VAL A 287 18.73 3.94 15.99
C VAL A 287 17.51 4.85 15.82
N ALA A 288 17.64 5.95 15.09
CA ALA A 288 16.54 6.79 14.63
C ALA A 288 15.66 6.12 13.57
N ALA A 289 16.15 5.08 12.90
CA ALA A 289 15.50 4.43 11.77
C ALA A 289 15.57 2.90 11.88
N ILE A 290 14.61 2.30 12.58
CA ILE A 290 14.51 0.86 12.78
C ILE A 290 13.27 0.32 12.03
N SER A 291 13.48 -0.70 11.21
CA SER A 291 12.44 -1.40 10.45
C SER A 291 12.64 -2.92 10.48
N TRP A 292 11.57 -3.66 10.24
CA TRP A 292 11.58 -5.12 10.13
C TRP A 292 10.58 -5.56 9.07
N GLN A 293 10.81 -6.73 8.47
CA GLN A 293 9.77 -7.43 7.71
C GLN A 293 8.74 -7.98 8.70
N GLY A 294 7.51 -7.52 8.55
CA GLY A 294 6.41 -7.88 9.44
C GLY A 294 5.96 -9.34 9.30
N SER A 295 5.17 -9.78 10.28
CA SER A 295 4.72 -11.16 10.41
C SER A 295 3.23 -11.28 10.14
N ALA A 296 2.84 -12.15 9.22
CA ALA A 296 1.43 -12.40 8.94
C ALA A 296 0.68 -12.84 10.20
N GLY A 297 -0.42 -12.15 10.52
CA GLY A 297 -1.21 -12.41 11.72
C GLY A 297 -0.78 -11.63 12.96
N ALA A 298 0.24 -10.76 12.88
CA ALA A 298 0.58 -9.81 13.93
C ALA A 298 -0.43 -8.65 13.98
N THR A 299 -0.70 -8.15 15.19
CA THR A 299 -1.49 -6.92 15.42
C THR A 299 -0.61 -5.75 15.87
N ASP A 300 0.57 -6.06 16.41
CA ASP A 300 1.54 -5.12 16.94
C ASP A 300 2.88 -5.83 17.25
N TYR A 301 3.88 -5.05 17.64
CA TYR A 301 5.24 -5.52 17.92
C TYR A 301 5.81 -4.97 19.23
N LEU A 302 6.67 -5.79 19.83
CA LEU A 302 7.57 -5.42 20.92
C LEU A 302 8.96 -5.14 20.32
N VAL A 303 9.55 -4.00 20.64
CA VAL A 303 10.96 -3.72 20.33
C VAL A 303 11.77 -3.87 21.60
N GLU A 304 12.79 -4.72 21.55
CA GLU A 304 13.69 -4.98 22.66
C GLU A 304 15.10 -4.50 22.35
N ARG A 305 15.78 -3.99 23.37
CA ARG A 305 17.15 -3.50 23.31
C ARG A 305 18.01 -4.14 24.39
N ALA A 306 19.29 -4.35 24.11
CA ALA A 306 20.31 -4.76 25.08
C ALA A 306 21.63 -4.02 24.83
N GLU A 307 22.51 -3.95 25.84
CA GLU A 307 23.89 -3.46 25.67
C GLU A 307 24.85 -4.56 25.19
N ASP A 308 24.46 -5.82 25.38
CA ASP A 308 25.20 -7.00 24.94
C ASP A 308 24.33 -7.88 24.02
N ALA A 309 24.98 -8.59 23.08
CA ALA A 309 24.28 -9.46 22.12
C ALA A 309 23.45 -10.58 22.77
N GLY A 310 23.81 -10.99 23.99
CA GLY A 310 23.12 -12.01 24.77
C GLY A 310 21.99 -11.48 25.65
N GLY A 311 21.81 -10.16 25.76
CA GLY A 311 20.97 -9.53 26.77
C GLY A 311 21.76 -9.12 28.04
N PRO A 312 21.09 -8.69 29.11
CA PRO A 312 19.64 -8.76 29.32
C PRO A 312 18.87 -7.82 28.37
N TRP A 313 17.72 -8.30 27.90
CA TRP A 313 16.84 -7.56 26.99
C TRP A 313 15.82 -6.74 27.78
N ARG A 314 15.66 -5.47 27.39
CA ARG A 314 14.60 -4.59 27.88
C ARG A 314 13.67 -4.20 26.75
N VAL A 315 12.37 -4.18 27.02
CA VAL A 315 11.38 -3.62 26.09
C VAL A 315 11.56 -2.11 26.06
N VAL A 316 11.80 -1.56 24.87
CA VAL A 316 11.90 -0.10 24.63
C VAL A 316 10.69 0.45 23.88
N ALA A 317 9.89 -0.43 23.27
CA ALA A 317 8.57 -0.09 22.77
C ALA A 317 7.64 -1.31 22.86
N ASP A 318 6.40 -1.06 23.27
CA ASP A 318 5.33 -2.06 23.38
C ASP A 318 4.12 -1.57 22.58
N GLY A 319 3.60 -2.40 21.68
CA GLY A 319 2.43 -2.08 20.87
C GLY A 319 2.74 -1.27 19.61
N VAL A 320 3.93 -1.46 19.00
CA VAL A 320 4.24 -0.78 17.73
C VAL A 320 3.35 -1.31 16.63
N ASP A 321 2.58 -0.42 15.99
CA ASP A 321 1.71 -0.70 14.86
C ASP A 321 2.47 -0.41 13.55
N ASP A 322 2.92 -1.45 12.85
CA ASP A 322 3.69 -1.32 11.61
C ASP A 322 2.82 -0.95 10.39
N ALA A 323 1.49 -0.94 10.54
CA ALA A 323 0.57 -0.35 9.57
C ALA A 323 0.35 1.15 9.81
N ALA A 324 0.82 1.72 10.92
CA ALA A 324 0.57 3.13 11.23
C ALA A 324 1.45 4.10 10.41
N VAL A 325 2.50 3.61 9.73
CA VAL A 325 3.44 4.43 8.96
C VAL A 325 3.59 3.86 7.54
N GLN A 326 3.57 4.74 6.53
CA GLN A 326 3.65 4.35 5.13
C GLN A 326 5.05 4.59 4.56
N TYR A 327 5.72 3.52 4.14
CA TYR A 327 7.01 3.55 3.42
C TYR A 327 8.13 4.33 4.14
N ARG A 328 8.24 4.21 5.46
CA ARG A 328 9.24 4.86 6.32
C ARG A 328 9.67 3.92 7.46
N PRO A 329 10.72 4.29 8.22
CA PRO A 329 11.08 3.55 9.42
C PRO A 329 9.91 3.35 10.39
N LEU A 330 9.77 2.13 10.89
CA LEU A 330 8.64 1.73 11.73
C LEU A 330 8.80 2.19 13.19
N PHE A 331 10.05 2.35 13.63
CA PHE A 331 10.37 2.72 14.99
C PHE A 331 11.64 3.58 15.05
N ASN A 332 11.69 4.47 16.04
CA ASN A 332 12.87 5.26 16.39
C ASN A 332 13.13 5.14 17.90
N ASP A 333 14.32 4.70 18.31
CA ASP A 333 14.67 4.63 19.73
C ASP A 333 15.20 5.98 20.24
N ALA A 334 14.28 6.90 20.52
CA ALA A 334 14.62 8.21 21.09
C ALA A 334 15.26 8.14 22.49
N SER A 335 15.22 6.97 23.16
CA SER A 335 15.82 6.76 24.48
C SER A 335 17.28 6.30 24.42
N ALA A 336 17.81 6.04 23.22
CA ALA A 336 19.18 5.58 23.01
C ALA A 336 20.18 6.70 23.33
N GLN A 337 21.14 6.40 24.21
CA GLN A 337 22.14 7.37 24.67
C GLN A 337 23.37 7.41 23.75
N PRO A 338 23.82 8.60 23.32
CA PRO A 338 25.09 8.78 22.61
C PRO A 338 26.29 8.17 23.34
N GLY A 339 27.26 7.68 22.59
CA GLY A 339 28.45 7.01 23.11
C GLY A 339 28.23 5.57 23.60
N ARG A 340 27.01 5.04 23.47
CA ARG A 340 26.68 3.63 23.78
C ARG A 340 26.54 2.81 22.51
N ASN A 341 26.68 1.49 22.69
CA ASN A 341 26.40 0.50 21.67
C ASN A 341 25.19 -0.33 22.11
N TYR A 342 24.26 -0.58 21.18
CA TYR A 342 23.06 -1.35 21.47
C TYR A 342 22.85 -2.48 20.47
N TYR A 343 22.17 -3.53 20.93
CA TYR A 343 21.64 -4.61 20.15
C TYR A 343 20.12 -4.56 20.20
N TYR A 344 19.47 -4.84 19.08
CA TYR A 344 18.01 -4.85 18.97
C TYR A 344 17.49 -6.19 18.49
N ARG A 345 16.28 -6.53 18.92
CA ARG A 345 15.44 -7.61 18.37
C ARG A 345 13.98 -7.20 18.50
N VAL A 346 13.12 -7.81 17.68
CA VAL A 346 11.69 -7.49 17.62
C VAL A 346 10.88 -8.78 17.76
N ALA A 347 9.77 -8.73 18.49
CA ALA A 347 8.81 -9.81 18.56
C ALA A 347 7.43 -9.33 18.09
N ALA A 348 6.81 -10.09 17.20
CA ALA A 348 5.42 -9.89 16.79
C ALA A 348 4.44 -10.44 17.85
N ARG A 349 3.29 -9.80 18.01
CA ARG A 349 2.23 -10.21 18.94
C ARG A 349 0.87 -10.21 18.26
N ASN A 350 0.00 -11.11 18.71
CA ASN A 350 -1.44 -11.05 18.47
C ASN A 350 -2.21 -11.60 19.68
N GLY A 351 -3.54 -11.71 19.57
CA GLY A 351 -4.38 -12.24 20.66
C GLY A 351 -4.10 -13.69 21.09
N ALA A 352 -3.33 -14.46 20.30
CA ALA A 352 -2.92 -15.83 20.65
C ALA A 352 -1.57 -15.90 21.38
N GLY A 353 -0.78 -14.82 21.37
CA GLY A 353 0.48 -14.74 22.10
C GLY A 353 1.56 -13.94 21.38
N VAL A 354 2.78 -14.02 21.92
CA VAL A 354 3.99 -13.38 21.39
C VAL A 354 4.81 -14.42 20.65
N SER A 355 5.35 -14.04 19.49
CA SER A 355 6.28 -14.84 18.69
C SER A 355 7.64 -15.04 19.39
N ALA A 356 8.47 -15.93 18.85
CA ALA A 356 9.90 -15.88 19.12
C ALA A 356 10.49 -14.54 18.63
N PRO A 357 11.56 -14.02 19.24
CA PRO A 357 12.20 -12.81 18.74
C PRO A 357 12.83 -13.02 17.36
N SER A 358 12.97 -11.92 16.63
CA SER A 358 13.73 -11.85 15.38
C SER A 358 15.20 -12.22 15.56
N ASN A 359 15.95 -12.22 14.45
CA ASN A 359 17.40 -12.06 14.50
C ASN A 359 17.80 -10.81 15.32
N VAL A 360 18.97 -10.89 15.96
CA VAL A 360 19.59 -9.77 16.66
C VAL A 360 20.39 -8.92 15.67
N VAL A 361 20.26 -7.60 15.76
CA VAL A 361 21.05 -6.63 14.99
C VAL A 361 21.81 -5.72 15.95
N GLY A 362 23.14 -5.66 15.80
CA GLY A 362 24.05 -4.87 16.63
C GLY A 362 25.48 -5.41 16.63
N PRO A 363 26.44 -4.74 17.29
CA PRO A 363 26.23 -3.50 18.04
C PRO A 363 26.03 -2.29 17.12
N ILE A 364 25.06 -1.44 17.45
CA ILE A 364 24.81 -0.16 16.78
C ILE A 364 25.32 0.95 17.68
N ALA A 365 26.33 1.68 17.19
CA ALA A 365 26.90 2.82 17.89
C ALA A 365 25.99 4.04 17.77
N VAL A 366 25.64 4.63 18.91
CA VAL A 366 24.80 5.84 18.95
C VAL A 366 25.71 7.06 18.95
N ALA A 367 25.70 7.84 17.87
CA ALA A 367 26.54 9.04 17.76
C ALA A 367 25.87 10.28 18.38
N SER A 368 24.56 10.40 18.20
CA SER A 368 23.76 11.54 18.63
C SER A 368 22.34 11.10 18.99
N TYR A 369 21.58 11.98 19.64
CA TYR A 369 20.16 11.80 19.81
C TYR A 369 19.41 12.12 18.52
N ALA A 370 18.18 11.62 18.40
CA ALA A 370 17.30 11.92 17.27
C ALA A 370 15.88 12.29 17.74
N LEU A 371 15.34 13.38 17.22
CA LEU A 371 13.94 13.75 17.28
C LEU A 371 13.33 13.44 15.92
N VAL A 372 12.45 12.44 15.87
CA VAL A 372 11.70 12.09 14.66
C VAL A 372 10.24 12.49 14.86
N ASP A 373 9.66 13.24 13.93
CA ASP A 373 8.24 13.54 13.89
C ASP A 373 7.61 13.06 12.59
N GLN A 374 6.52 12.29 12.72
CA GLN A 374 5.70 11.80 11.62
C GLN A 374 4.55 12.76 11.30
N CYS A 375 4.54 13.95 11.91
CA CYS A 375 3.62 15.05 11.62
C CYS A 375 2.15 14.67 11.80
N ARG A 376 1.86 13.83 12.81
CA ARG A 376 0.50 13.38 13.15
C ARG A 376 -0.32 14.45 13.86
N ASP A 377 0.34 15.23 14.69
CA ASP A 377 -0.22 16.28 15.51
C ASP A 377 0.88 17.29 15.86
N LEU A 378 0.55 18.28 16.70
CA LEU A 378 1.45 19.38 17.06
C LEU A 378 2.30 19.08 18.31
N SER A 379 2.23 17.87 18.89
CA SER A 379 2.78 17.57 20.23
C SER A 379 4.30 17.63 20.32
N LYS A 380 5.01 17.47 19.20
CA LYS A 380 6.47 17.53 19.13
C LYS A 380 7.02 18.92 18.79
N LEU A 381 6.13 19.89 18.54
CA LEU A 381 6.52 21.27 18.25
C LEU A 381 6.81 22.02 19.54
N ALA A 382 7.90 22.78 19.55
CA ALA A 382 8.18 23.76 20.60
C ALA A 382 7.28 25.00 20.45
N ALA A 383 7.01 25.40 19.20
CA ALA A 383 6.09 26.48 18.86
C ALA A 383 5.60 26.37 17.42
N TYR A 384 4.48 27.03 17.11
CA TYR A 384 4.03 27.28 15.74
C TYR A 384 3.39 28.68 15.67
N ASP A 385 3.41 29.28 14.49
CA ASP A 385 2.86 30.62 14.23
C ASP A 385 2.06 30.62 12.92
N GLY A 386 0.99 31.41 12.88
CA GLY A 386 0.05 31.42 11.76
C GLY A 386 -0.87 30.18 11.72
N ALA A 387 -1.44 29.90 10.55
CA ALA A 387 -2.35 28.77 10.34
C ALA A 387 -1.57 27.48 10.05
N VAL A 388 -1.52 26.60 11.06
CA VAL A 388 -0.91 25.27 11.01
C VAL A 388 -1.95 24.23 11.44
N GLU A 389 -2.23 23.26 10.57
CA GLU A 389 -3.28 22.26 10.80
C GLU A 389 -2.76 20.84 10.56
N PRO A 390 -2.95 19.90 11.50
CA PRO A 390 -2.75 18.48 11.22
C PRO A 390 -3.76 17.99 10.18
N VAL A 391 -3.29 17.35 9.12
CA VAL A 391 -4.11 16.82 8.02
C VAL A 391 -4.04 15.31 7.99
N ARG A 392 -5.23 14.69 7.93
CA ARG A 392 -5.42 13.24 7.76
C ARG A 392 -6.23 12.97 6.48
N GLY A 393 -5.85 11.95 5.71
CA GLY A 393 -6.46 11.61 4.43
C GLY A 393 -5.76 12.24 3.22
N ASP A 394 -6.39 12.19 2.05
CA ASP A 394 -5.80 12.58 0.75
C ASP A 394 -4.47 11.89 0.39
N ALA A 395 -4.26 10.74 1.04
CA ALA A 395 -3.02 10.00 1.02
C ALA A 395 -2.56 9.61 -0.37
N ARG A 396 -3.49 9.23 -1.26
CA ARG A 396 -3.20 8.82 -2.64
C ARG A 396 -2.29 9.83 -3.37
N GLN A 397 -2.67 11.11 -3.37
CA GLN A 397 -1.89 12.17 -4.04
C GLN A 397 -0.57 12.47 -3.31
N ARG A 398 -0.43 12.07 -2.05
CA ARG A 398 0.77 12.21 -1.22
C ARG A 398 1.52 10.87 -1.12
N ARG A 399 1.44 10.04 -2.16
CA ARG A 399 2.16 8.74 -2.23
C ARG A 399 1.83 7.83 -1.04
N GLU A 400 0.54 7.75 -0.72
CA GLU A 400 -0.08 6.97 0.37
C GLU A 400 0.20 7.46 1.80
N ASP A 401 0.88 8.58 1.95
CA ASP A 401 1.16 9.16 3.25
C ASP A 401 -0.15 9.58 3.96
N GLU A 402 -0.35 9.22 5.23
CA GLU A 402 -1.60 9.48 5.96
C GLU A 402 -1.57 10.59 7.01
N HIS A 403 -0.40 11.12 7.40
CA HIS A 403 -0.30 12.26 8.32
C HIS A 403 0.66 13.37 7.86
N ARG A 404 0.24 14.65 7.91
CA ARG A 404 1.08 15.84 7.67
C ARG A 404 0.64 17.01 8.56
N LEU A 405 1.50 18.01 8.65
CA LEU A 405 1.16 19.37 9.07
C LEU A 405 1.04 20.27 7.84
N ALA A 406 -0.16 20.81 7.58
CA ALA A 406 -0.39 21.81 6.54
C ALA A 406 -0.09 23.22 7.08
N LEU A 407 0.80 23.93 6.41
CA LEU A 407 1.19 25.29 6.73
C LEU A 407 0.67 26.23 5.64
N ALA A 408 -0.21 27.17 6.01
CA ALA A 408 -0.61 28.25 5.13
C ALA A 408 0.59 29.18 4.83
N ALA A 409 0.49 29.97 3.77
CA ALA A 409 1.53 30.95 3.44
C ALA A 409 1.81 31.90 4.64
N GLY A 410 3.07 32.02 5.02
CA GLY A 410 3.54 32.77 6.19
C GLY A 410 3.58 31.97 7.49
N ALA A 411 2.89 30.83 7.59
CA ALA A 411 2.87 30.00 8.79
C ALA A 411 4.22 29.28 9.00
N SER A 412 4.52 28.94 10.26
CA SER A 412 5.75 28.25 10.62
C SER A 412 5.59 27.27 11.77
N ILE A 413 6.45 26.25 11.78
CA ILE A 413 6.58 25.28 12.86
C ILE A 413 8.03 25.32 13.39
N THR A 414 8.20 25.20 14.69
CA THR A 414 9.50 25.26 15.36
C THR A 414 9.68 24.03 16.24
N TYR A 415 10.80 23.33 16.06
CA TYR A 415 11.26 22.24 16.92
C TYR A 415 12.37 22.73 17.84
N GLU A 416 12.47 22.13 19.02
CA GLU A 416 13.55 22.36 19.99
C GLU A 416 14.28 21.04 20.29
N ALA A 417 15.60 21.09 20.28
CA ALA A 417 16.47 20.04 20.78
C ALA A 417 17.03 20.42 22.17
N SER A 418 17.23 19.42 23.03
CA SER A 418 17.82 19.62 24.37
C SER A 418 19.31 19.96 24.31
N GLU A 419 20.00 19.54 23.24
CA GLU A 419 21.40 19.84 22.94
C GLU A 419 21.49 20.50 21.55
N PRO A 420 22.66 21.05 21.16
CA PRO A 420 22.84 21.62 19.83
C PRO A 420 22.52 20.63 18.70
N ILE A 421 21.86 21.14 17.66
CA ILE A 421 21.46 20.40 16.46
C ILE A 421 22.70 20.16 15.59
N ASP A 422 22.88 18.92 15.15
CA ASP A 422 23.99 18.48 14.30
C ASP A 422 23.59 18.35 12.83
N GLY A 423 22.30 18.14 12.58
CA GLY A 423 21.73 18.08 11.25
C GLY A 423 20.27 17.67 11.28
N TRP A 424 19.56 17.85 10.17
CA TRP A 424 18.17 17.46 10.03
C TRP A 424 17.84 17.08 8.59
N THR A 425 16.70 16.43 8.42
CA THR A 425 16.05 16.22 7.13
C THR A 425 14.55 16.28 7.31
N ALA A 426 13.84 16.86 6.36
CA ALA A 426 12.38 16.82 6.32
C ALA A 426 11.87 16.39 4.95
N VAL A 427 10.65 15.88 4.91
CA VAL A 427 9.92 15.61 3.67
C VAL A 427 8.69 16.50 3.63
N VAL A 428 8.51 17.22 2.52
CA VAL A 428 7.35 18.06 2.29
C VAL A 428 6.67 17.71 0.97
N PHE A 429 5.35 17.92 0.90
CA PHE A 429 4.57 17.88 -0.33
C PHE A 429 4.16 19.29 -0.74
N ARG A 430 4.22 19.55 -2.06
CA ARG A 430 3.84 20.85 -2.64
C ARG A 430 2.89 20.68 -3.81
N GLY A 431 1.75 21.37 -3.72
CA GLY A 431 0.84 21.59 -4.84
C GLY A 431 1.28 22.74 -5.74
N ASP A 432 0.62 22.89 -6.89
CA ASP A 432 0.85 24.05 -7.74
C ASP A 432 0.48 25.36 -7.04
N GLY A 433 1.40 26.32 -7.07
CA GLY A 433 1.23 27.60 -6.37
C GLY A 433 1.47 27.54 -4.86
N ALA A 434 1.81 26.38 -4.28
CA ALA A 434 2.14 26.27 -2.85
C ALA A 434 3.35 27.17 -2.48
N PRO A 435 3.41 27.67 -1.23
CA PRO A 435 4.55 28.43 -0.74
C PRO A 435 5.85 27.62 -0.78
N GLU A 436 6.97 28.34 -0.87
CA GLU A 436 8.31 27.74 -0.80
C GLU A 436 8.61 27.32 0.64
N ALA A 437 9.40 26.27 0.84
CA ALA A 437 9.91 25.95 2.17
C ALA A 437 11.12 26.85 2.47
N ALA A 438 11.13 27.48 3.64
CA ALA A 438 12.28 28.16 4.21
C ALA A 438 12.62 27.56 5.58
N ALA A 439 13.89 27.62 5.98
CA ALA A 439 14.31 27.21 7.31
C ALA A 439 15.21 28.25 7.98
N ALA A 440 15.19 28.28 9.31
CA ALA A 440 16.03 29.15 10.11
C ALA A 440 16.37 28.50 11.46
N TYR A 441 17.52 28.87 12.02
CA TYR A 441 17.93 28.41 13.35
C TYR A 441 17.86 29.50 14.40
N SER A 442 17.69 29.09 15.65
CA SER A 442 17.90 29.94 16.81
C SER A 442 18.66 29.20 17.91
N THR A 443 19.42 29.95 18.70
CA THR A 443 20.05 29.47 19.94
C THR A 443 19.16 29.73 21.17
N ASP A 444 18.22 30.69 21.09
CA ASP A 444 17.41 31.18 22.22
C ASP A 444 15.89 31.07 21.99
N GLY A 445 15.47 30.58 20.82
CA GLY A 445 14.07 30.43 20.44
C GLY A 445 13.38 31.75 20.08
N ARG A 446 14.12 32.87 20.04
CA ARG A 446 13.58 34.22 19.78
C ARG A 446 14.11 34.80 18.48
N ARG A 447 15.42 34.76 18.27
CA ARG A 447 16.06 35.31 17.07
C ARG A 447 16.44 34.21 16.11
N PHE A 448 15.80 34.21 14.95
CA PHE A 448 16.00 33.20 13.91
C PHE A 448 16.88 33.72 12.79
N GLN A 449 17.91 32.96 12.44
CA GLN A 449 18.82 33.24 11.32
C GLN A 449 18.48 32.28 10.17
N PRO A 450 18.07 32.81 8.99
CA PRO A 450 17.75 31.98 7.83
C PRO A 450 18.94 31.14 7.36
N VAL A 451 18.64 29.96 6.81
CA VAL A 451 19.64 29.09 6.17
C VAL A 451 19.28 28.78 4.74
N ARG A 452 20.32 28.43 3.97
CA ARG A 452 20.15 27.94 2.61
C ARG A 452 19.78 26.48 2.65
N LEU A 453 18.63 26.14 2.07
CA LEU A 453 18.17 24.75 1.95
C LEU A 453 18.81 24.05 0.75
N ALA A 454 19.19 22.80 0.95
CA ALA A 454 19.36 21.81 -0.09
C ALA A 454 18.00 21.10 -0.30
N GLN A 455 17.54 21.03 -1.56
CA GLN A 455 16.27 20.39 -1.92
C GLN A 455 16.50 19.29 -2.94
N ARG A 456 15.91 18.12 -2.72
CA ARG A 456 15.85 17.03 -3.69
C ARG A 456 14.40 16.68 -3.97
N SER A 457 13.97 16.94 -5.20
CA SER A 457 12.62 16.61 -5.66
C SER A 457 12.59 15.21 -6.29
N SER A 458 11.53 14.45 -6.04
CA SER A 458 11.29 13.15 -6.68
C SER A 458 10.75 13.24 -8.11
N GLY A 459 10.61 14.45 -8.68
CA GLY A 459 9.90 14.65 -9.93
C GLY A 459 8.39 14.51 -9.75
N ARG A 460 7.61 15.17 -10.61
CA ARG A 460 6.16 14.95 -10.66
C ARG A 460 5.90 13.76 -11.57
N ASP A 461 5.35 12.68 -11.02
CA ASP A 461 4.74 11.61 -11.84
C ASP A 461 3.38 12.13 -12.35
N GLY A 462 3.43 13.15 -13.21
CA GLY A 462 2.27 13.94 -13.64
C GLY A 462 1.31 13.21 -14.59
N GLN A 463 1.46 11.91 -14.83
CA GLN A 463 0.64 11.19 -15.83
C GLN A 463 -0.31 10.15 -15.23
N ASP A 464 0.06 9.46 -14.13
CA ASP A 464 -0.72 8.29 -13.71
C ASP A 464 -1.67 8.54 -12.54
N TYR A 465 -1.28 9.23 -11.46
CA TYR A 465 -2.16 9.38 -10.28
C TYR A 465 -2.25 10.79 -9.69
N GLY A 466 -1.68 11.79 -10.38
CA GLY A 466 -1.70 13.19 -9.90
C GLY A 466 -0.94 13.35 -8.58
N TYR A 467 0.16 12.62 -8.40
CA TYR A 467 1.00 12.75 -7.21
C TYR A 467 1.56 14.17 -7.11
N LEU A 468 1.52 14.72 -5.89
CA LEU A 468 2.18 15.98 -5.60
C LEU A 468 3.70 15.84 -5.66
N GLU A 469 4.36 16.97 -5.88
CA GLU A 469 5.80 17.04 -5.75
C GLU A 469 6.20 16.73 -4.31
N GLN A 470 6.95 15.66 -4.11
CA GLN A 470 7.60 15.36 -2.83
C GLN A 470 9.03 15.89 -2.86
N VAL A 471 9.38 16.67 -1.85
CA VAL A 471 10.67 17.34 -1.74
C VAL A 471 11.31 16.98 -0.40
N GLN A 472 12.53 16.45 -0.47
CA GLN A 472 13.38 16.27 0.69
C GLN A 472 14.15 17.57 0.94
N LEU A 473 14.05 18.08 2.17
CA LEU A 473 14.72 19.28 2.64
C LEU A 473 15.84 18.91 3.60
N SER A 474 16.96 19.61 3.48
CA SER A 474 18.10 19.55 4.40
C SER A 474 18.90 20.84 4.28
N ASP A 475 19.95 20.99 5.07
CA ASP A 475 20.95 22.05 4.94
C ASP A 475 22.37 21.48 4.98
N GLU A 476 23.37 22.33 4.72
CA GLU A 476 24.77 21.89 4.70
C GLU A 476 25.33 21.68 6.12
N ARG A 477 25.06 22.62 7.04
CA ARG A 477 25.53 22.55 8.42
C ARG A 477 24.75 23.50 9.34
N PRO A 478 24.23 23.02 10.48
CA PRO A 478 23.64 23.89 11.50
C PRO A 478 24.67 24.86 12.11
N PRO A 479 24.27 26.09 12.49
CA PRO A 479 25.12 27.02 13.24
C PRO A 479 25.50 26.45 14.62
N ALA A 480 26.69 26.81 15.11
CA ALA A 480 27.17 26.37 16.43
C ALA A 480 26.19 26.79 17.55
N GLY A 481 25.82 25.83 18.40
CA GLY A 481 24.92 26.06 19.54
C GLY A 481 23.45 26.26 19.16
N ALA A 482 23.06 26.11 17.88
CA ALA A 482 21.67 26.17 17.47
C ALA A 482 20.88 25.02 18.11
N ARG A 483 19.77 25.34 18.77
CA ARG A 483 18.88 24.37 19.45
C ARG A 483 17.46 24.38 18.91
N TYR A 484 17.11 25.41 18.15
CA TYR A 484 15.79 25.54 17.55
C TYR A 484 15.91 25.53 16.04
N LEU A 485 15.06 24.73 15.39
CA LEU A 485 14.89 24.70 13.94
C LEU A 485 13.46 25.14 13.62
N ARG A 486 13.31 26.18 12.80
CA ARG A 486 12.02 26.64 12.28
C ARG A 486 11.91 26.32 10.80
N ILE A 487 10.78 25.75 10.40
CA ILE A 487 10.36 25.59 9.01
C ILE A 487 9.20 26.55 8.77
N THR A 488 9.29 27.35 7.71
CA THR A 488 8.29 28.35 7.33
C THR A 488 7.81 28.09 5.90
N ALA A 489 6.50 28.22 5.70
CA ALA A 489 5.89 28.28 4.38
C ALA A 489 6.04 29.71 3.81
N ALA A 490 7.16 30.00 3.16
CA ALA A 490 7.46 31.32 2.62
C ALA A 490 6.53 31.68 1.45
N PRO A 491 5.78 32.80 1.53
CA PRO A 491 4.90 33.24 0.44
C PRO A 491 5.65 33.45 -0.88
N ARG A 492 4.99 33.18 -2.01
CA ARG A 492 5.49 33.54 -3.33
C ARG A 492 5.03 34.95 -3.70
N GLU A 493 5.92 35.75 -4.29
CA GLU A 493 5.66 37.16 -4.62
C GLU A 493 4.46 37.35 -5.58
N ASP A 494 4.08 36.32 -6.35
CA ASP A 494 3.03 36.37 -7.37
C ASP A 494 1.68 35.70 -7.00
N SER A 495 1.46 35.23 -5.77
CA SER A 495 0.24 34.48 -5.44
C SER A 495 -0.98 35.37 -5.14
N GLN A 496 -1.78 35.72 -6.15
CA GLN A 496 -3.04 36.47 -6.01
C GLN A 496 -4.31 35.60 -5.79
N THR A 497 -4.15 34.32 -5.43
CA THR A 497 -5.26 33.38 -5.17
C THR A 497 -5.01 32.62 -3.86
N PRO A 498 -6.06 32.05 -3.22
CA PRO A 498 -5.82 31.14 -2.10
C PRO A 498 -4.90 30.01 -2.57
N SER A 499 -3.68 30.00 -2.04
CA SER A 499 -2.64 29.04 -2.42
C SER A 499 -2.78 27.78 -1.57
N PRO A 500 -2.56 26.58 -2.14
CA PRO A 500 -2.52 25.36 -1.34
C PRO A 500 -1.40 25.46 -0.28
N PRO A 501 -1.54 24.78 0.87
CA PRO A 501 -0.53 24.82 1.93
C PRO A 501 0.76 24.11 1.51
N LEU A 502 1.86 24.42 2.22
CA LEU A 502 3.03 23.54 2.28
C LEU A 502 2.73 22.42 3.27
N GLU A 503 2.80 21.16 2.85
CA GLU A 503 2.50 20.03 3.72
C GLU A 503 3.79 19.38 4.23
N VAL A 504 4.15 19.57 5.50
CA VAL A 504 5.29 18.90 6.12
C VAL A 504 4.85 17.52 6.57
N SER A 505 5.48 16.49 6.02
CA SER A 505 5.06 15.11 6.24
C SER A 505 5.96 14.35 7.21
N TRP A 506 7.22 14.75 7.32
CA TRP A 506 8.20 14.09 8.17
C TRP A 506 9.32 15.04 8.52
N ILE A 507 9.90 14.85 9.70
CA ILE A 507 11.18 15.46 10.03
C ILE A 507 11.98 14.56 10.97
N GLU A 508 13.30 14.55 10.77
CA GLU A 508 14.29 13.99 11.69
C GLU A 508 15.33 15.07 12.00
N ILE A 509 15.60 15.28 13.28
CA ILE A 509 16.61 16.21 13.79
C ILE A 509 17.58 15.40 14.64
N SER A 510 18.85 15.36 14.23
CA SER A 510 19.95 14.81 15.01
C SER A 510 20.59 15.90 15.88
N TYR A 511 20.89 15.59 17.15
CA TYR A 511 21.42 16.57 18.10
C TYR A 511 22.31 15.95 19.20
N GLY A 512 23.22 16.74 19.74
CA GLY A 512 24.11 16.36 20.84
C GLY A 512 25.26 15.44 20.45
N ASP A 513 25.82 15.55 19.23
CA ASP A 513 26.99 14.80 18.77
C ASP A 513 28.10 14.84 19.83
N GLY A 514 28.46 13.65 20.33
CA GLY A 514 29.55 13.41 21.27
C GLY A 514 30.95 13.61 20.68
N GLY A 515 31.07 14.23 19.50
CA GLY A 515 32.34 14.62 18.88
C GLY A 515 32.92 13.59 17.90
N ALA A 516 32.12 12.71 17.29
CA ALA A 516 32.66 11.72 16.36
C ALA A 516 31.66 11.21 15.30
N ARG A 517 31.59 11.88 14.15
CA ARG A 517 31.20 11.20 12.89
C ARG A 517 32.42 10.89 12.02
N PRO A 518 32.68 9.62 11.66
CA PRO A 518 33.38 9.32 10.42
C PRO A 518 32.46 9.63 9.23
N LYS A 519 33.02 10.15 8.14
CA LYS A 519 32.31 10.54 6.92
C LYS A 519 31.44 9.39 6.38
N ARG A 520 30.12 9.62 6.23
CA ARG A 520 29.25 8.79 5.38
C ARG A 520 29.85 8.74 3.96
N LYS A 521 30.17 7.55 3.46
CA LYS A 521 30.41 7.34 2.03
C LYS A 521 29.05 7.35 1.33
N GLY A 522 28.88 8.25 0.36
CA GLY A 522 27.72 8.21 -0.53
C GLY A 522 27.69 6.89 -1.30
N GLY A 523 26.53 6.25 -1.27
CA GLY A 523 26.14 5.13 -2.14
C GLY A 523 24.85 5.52 -2.83
#